data_AF-A0A6L7NGA8-F1
#
_entry.id   AF-A0A6L7NGA8-F1
#
_cell.length_a   1.000
_cell.length_b   1.000
_cell.length_c   1.000
_cell.angle_alpha   90.00
_cell.angle_beta   90.00
_cell.angle_gamma   90.00
#
_symmetry.space_group_name_H-M   'P 1'
#
loop_
_entity.id
_entity.type
_entity.pdbx_description
1 polymer ?
#
loop_
_entity_poly.entity_id
_entity_poly.type
_entity_poly.pdbx_seq_one_letter_code
_entity_poly.pdbx_strand_id
1 'polypeptide(L)'
;MRTLLLRLAAAVVVISLVATACGGDDPDETVATTVATQAATAATTQAPPAEEPAGPGNLVEVAVGSGAFPTLVAAVQAAGLVDVLSGDGPFTVFAPTEEAFAAALDALDMSPAELLGNTELLTAVLTYHVLPLEAPAELVVTLDGQSVATVNGAEVTVTIEDGTVRVNDATVVATDIEASNGIIHVIDTVLVPPELMGPGNLVEVAVGSGAFPTLVAAVQAAGLVDVLSGDGPFTVFAPTEEAFAAALDALDMSPAELLGNTELLTAVLTYHVLPLEAPAELVVTLDGQSVATVNGAEVTVTIEDGTVRVNDATVVATDIEASNGIIHVIDTVLIPPSSG
;
A
#
# COMPACT_ATOMS: atom_id res chain seq x y z
N MET A 1 -31.58 35.83 22.35
CA MET A 1 -33.03 35.94 22.61
C MET A 1 -33.68 34.64 22.16
N ARG A 2 -34.34 33.93 23.09
CA ARG A 2 -35.27 32.79 22.92
C ARG A 2 -34.70 31.47 22.38
N THR A 3 -34.37 30.44 23.19
CA THR A 3 -35.09 29.60 24.19
C THR A 3 -35.40 28.20 23.65
N LEU A 4 -34.65 27.23 24.20
CA LEU A 4 -35.00 25.83 24.48
C LEU A 4 -36.50 25.59 24.71
N LEU A 5 -37.00 24.43 24.26
CA LEU A 5 -38.05 23.69 24.98
C LEU A 5 -38.04 22.20 24.63
N LEU A 6 -37.58 21.43 25.62
CA LEU A 6 -37.54 19.98 25.77
C LEU A 6 -38.82 19.53 26.50
N ARG A 7 -39.62 18.59 25.97
CA ARG A 7 -40.75 17.88 26.64
C ARG A 7 -41.14 16.68 25.77
N LEU A 8 -41.57 15.50 26.22
CA LEU A 8 -41.67 14.80 27.50
C LEU A 8 -42.15 13.37 27.09
N ALA A 9 -41.66 12.33 27.75
CA ALA A 9 -42.08 10.94 27.55
C ALA A 9 -43.51 10.67 28.04
N ALA A 10 -44.22 9.72 27.43
CA ALA A 10 -45.28 8.92 28.06
C ALA A 10 -45.55 7.61 27.28
N ALA A 11 -45.27 6.48 27.93
CA ALA A 11 -45.62 5.14 27.49
C ALA A 11 -47.08 4.81 27.84
N VAL A 12 -47.78 4.05 26.99
CA VAL A 12 -49.06 3.43 27.31
C VAL A 12 -49.05 1.99 26.82
N VAL A 13 -49.09 1.06 27.78
CA VAL A 13 -49.34 -0.38 27.62
C VAL A 13 -50.84 -0.60 27.86
N VAL A 14 -51.51 -1.33 26.97
CA VAL A 14 -52.85 -1.89 27.25
C VAL A 14 -52.85 -3.36 26.88
N ILE A 15 -53.03 -4.19 27.91
CA ILE A 15 -53.31 -5.63 27.89
C ILE A 15 -54.83 -5.79 27.94
N SER A 16 -55.41 -6.69 27.13
CA SER A 16 -56.76 -7.24 27.34
C SER A 16 -56.81 -8.64 26.70
N LEU A 17 -56.76 -9.72 27.49
CA LEU A 17 -57.78 -10.44 28.27
C LEU A 17 -58.60 -11.45 27.44
N VAL A 18 -58.38 -12.73 27.75
CA VAL A 18 -59.06 -13.92 27.22
C VAL A 18 -60.35 -14.17 28.00
N ALA A 19 -61.41 -14.62 27.34
CA ALA A 19 -62.53 -15.30 28.00
C ALA A 19 -63.07 -16.45 27.14
N THR A 20 -62.93 -17.64 27.69
CA THR A 20 -63.47 -18.95 27.27
C THR A 20 -64.93 -19.07 27.69
N ALA A 21 -65.79 -19.71 26.88
CA ALA A 21 -67.03 -20.32 27.37
C ALA A 21 -67.46 -21.50 26.47
N CYS A 22 -67.70 -22.64 27.10
CA CYS A 22 -68.07 -23.94 26.54
C CYS A 22 -69.60 -24.14 26.47
N GLY A 23 -70.03 -25.06 25.59
CA GLY A 23 -70.97 -26.12 25.98
C GLY A 23 -72.26 -26.29 25.15
N GLY A 24 -72.44 -27.48 24.56
CA GLY A 24 -73.63 -28.30 24.84
C GLY A 24 -74.49 -28.78 23.65
N ASP A 25 -74.22 -30.03 23.25
CA ASP A 25 -74.97 -31.05 22.48
C ASP A 25 -76.51 -31.04 22.42
N ASP A 26 -77.07 -31.59 21.31
CA ASP A 26 -77.81 -32.88 21.26
C ASP A 26 -78.26 -33.26 19.82
N PRO A 27 -78.72 -34.51 19.51
CA PRO A 27 -78.33 -35.28 18.33
C PRO A 27 -79.50 -35.71 17.40
N ASP A 28 -79.19 -36.37 16.27
CA ASP A 28 -79.63 -37.76 15.95
C ASP A 28 -79.75 -38.09 14.43
N GLU A 29 -79.18 -39.26 14.11
CA GLU A 29 -79.34 -40.23 13.01
C GLU A 29 -79.56 -39.88 11.51
N THR A 30 -78.71 -40.47 10.66
CA THR A 30 -79.03 -41.68 9.87
C THR A 30 -77.82 -42.20 9.08
N VAL A 31 -77.61 -43.52 9.12
CA VAL A 31 -76.56 -44.27 8.41
C VAL A 31 -77.17 -45.09 7.27
N ALA A 32 -76.59 -45.04 6.06
CA ALA A 32 -76.49 -46.19 5.14
C ALA A 32 -75.60 -45.91 3.91
N THR A 33 -74.40 -46.49 3.96
CA THR A 33 -73.68 -47.25 2.92
C THR A 33 -73.91 -46.94 1.43
N THR A 34 -72.85 -46.51 0.74
CA THR A 34 -72.53 -46.96 -0.62
C THR A 34 -71.02 -47.16 -0.81
N VAL A 35 -70.71 -48.20 -1.57
CA VAL A 35 -69.42 -48.87 -1.72
C VAL A 35 -68.69 -48.35 -2.97
N ALA A 36 -67.39 -48.11 -2.83
CA ALA A 36 -66.30 -48.16 -3.81
C ALA A 36 -66.45 -47.49 -5.19
N THR A 37 -65.58 -46.51 -5.46
CA THR A 37 -64.77 -46.48 -6.69
C THR A 37 -63.40 -45.88 -6.35
N GLN A 38 -62.37 -46.73 -6.27
CA GLN A 38 -60.97 -46.28 -6.26
C GLN A 38 -60.65 -45.71 -7.64
N ALA A 39 -60.32 -44.41 -7.68
CA ALA A 39 -59.46 -43.86 -8.72
C ALA A 39 -58.06 -43.78 -8.12
N ALA A 40 -57.16 -44.65 -8.58
CA ALA A 40 -55.74 -44.58 -8.28
C ALA A 40 -55.15 -43.35 -9.01
N THR A 41 -55.12 -42.21 -8.34
CA THR A 41 -54.22 -41.11 -8.70
C THR A 41 -52.82 -41.51 -8.26
N ALA A 42 -51.96 -41.85 -9.23
CA ALA A 42 -50.53 -41.97 -9.04
C ALA A 42 -50.00 -40.64 -8.49
N ALA A 43 -49.70 -40.61 -7.19
CA ALA A 43 -48.90 -39.57 -6.59
C ALA A 43 -47.49 -39.68 -7.20
N THR A 44 -47.20 -38.81 -8.17
CA THR A 44 -45.82 -38.56 -8.56
C THR A 44 -45.16 -37.90 -7.36
N THR A 45 -44.42 -38.69 -6.58
CA THR A 45 -43.47 -38.17 -5.60
C THR A 45 -42.48 -37.32 -6.38
N GLN A 46 -42.71 -36.00 -6.40
CA GLN A 46 -41.71 -35.04 -6.84
C GLN A 46 -40.62 -35.09 -5.77
N ALA A 47 -39.47 -35.66 -6.13
CA ALA A 47 -38.27 -35.58 -5.31
C ALA A 47 -38.01 -34.10 -4.99
N PRO A 48 -37.53 -33.77 -3.77
CA PRO A 48 -36.99 -32.45 -3.50
C PRO A 48 -36.03 -32.06 -4.61
N PRO A 49 -35.97 -30.78 -5.04
CA PRO A 49 -34.91 -30.34 -5.95
C PRO A 49 -33.59 -30.79 -5.35
N ALA A 50 -32.81 -31.56 -6.12
CA ALA A 50 -31.43 -31.81 -5.75
C ALA A 50 -30.78 -30.44 -5.57
N GLU A 51 -30.25 -30.16 -4.39
CA GLU A 51 -29.40 -29.00 -4.17
C GLU A 51 -28.30 -29.07 -5.22
N GLU A 52 -28.27 -28.09 -6.13
CA GLU A 52 -27.11 -27.86 -6.98
C GLU A 52 -25.89 -27.76 -6.05
N PRO A 53 -24.73 -28.34 -6.42
CA PRO A 53 -23.53 -28.16 -5.60
C PRO A 53 -23.35 -26.65 -5.42
N ALA A 54 -23.37 -26.18 -4.16
CA ALA A 54 -23.13 -24.79 -3.85
C ALA A 54 -21.83 -24.39 -4.56
N GLY A 55 -21.91 -23.38 -5.44
CA GLY A 55 -20.72 -22.83 -6.10
C GLY A 55 -19.68 -22.38 -5.07
N PRO A 56 -18.45 -22.06 -5.49
CA PRO A 56 -17.46 -21.52 -4.58
C PRO A 56 -18.06 -20.31 -3.83
N GLY A 57 -17.85 -20.23 -2.52
CA GLY A 57 -18.34 -19.11 -1.71
C GLY A 57 -17.79 -17.76 -2.20
N ASN A 58 -18.27 -16.65 -1.67
CA ASN A 58 -17.63 -15.35 -1.94
C ASN A 58 -16.22 -15.27 -1.33
N LEU A 59 -15.46 -14.23 -1.65
CA LEU A 59 -14.07 -14.06 -1.19
C LEU A 59 -13.92 -14.20 0.33
N VAL A 60 -14.84 -13.61 1.11
CA VAL A 60 -14.81 -13.69 2.57
C VAL A 60 -15.10 -15.12 3.04
N GLU A 61 -16.09 -15.79 2.44
CA GLU A 61 -16.44 -17.17 2.76
C GLU A 61 -15.31 -18.16 2.41
N VAL A 62 -14.62 -17.96 1.28
CA VAL A 62 -13.47 -18.77 0.87
C VAL A 62 -12.29 -18.54 1.83
N ALA A 63 -12.01 -17.29 2.20
CA ALA A 63 -10.96 -16.97 3.17
C ALA A 63 -11.23 -17.56 4.57
N VAL A 64 -12.48 -17.49 5.04
CA VAL A 64 -12.90 -18.11 6.31
C VAL A 64 -12.86 -19.64 6.22
N GLY A 65 -13.37 -20.21 5.12
CA GLY A 65 -13.47 -21.65 4.92
C GLY A 65 -12.12 -22.35 4.77
N SER A 66 -11.11 -21.65 4.24
CA SER A 66 -9.74 -22.19 4.14
C SER A 66 -9.05 -22.30 5.49
N GLY A 67 -9.42 -21.44 6.46
CA GLY A 67 -8.74 -21.32 7.75
C GLY A 67 -7.30 -20.78 7.66
N ALA A 68 -6.85 -20.36 6.48
CA ALA A 68 -5.47 -19.94 6.24
C ALA A 68 -5.20 -18.47 6.56
N PHE A 69 -6.25 -17.64 6.70
CA PHE A 69 -6.11 -16.19 6.84
C PHE A 69 -6.86 -15.61 8.07
N PRO A 70 -6.70 -16.18 9.29
CA PRO A 70 -7.40 -15.67 10.47
C PRO A 70 -7.12 -14.19 10.76
N THR A 71 -5.90 -13.69 10.55
CA THR A 71 -5.56 -12.28 10.81
C THR A 71 -6.20 -11.36 9.77
N LEU A 72 -6.16 -11.72 8.49
CA LEU A 72 -6.81 -10.97 7.42
C LEU A 72 -8.33 -10.89 7.63
N VAL A 73 -8.98 -12.01 7.98
CA VAL A 73 -10.42 -12.05 8.25
C VAL A 73 -10.77 -11.15 9.43
N ALA A 74 -9.98 -11.18 10.51
CA ALA A 74 -10.18 -10.30 11.67
C ALA A 74 -10.02 -8.82 11.29
N ALA A 75 -9.01 -8.49 10.47
CA ALA A 75 -8.76 -7.14 9.98
C ALA A 75 -9.92 -6.63 9.10
N VAL A 76 -10.41 -7.44 8.16
CA VAL A 76 -11.56 -7.11 7.30
C VAL A 76 -12.84 -6.88 8.12
N GLN A 77 -13.06 -7.70 9.16
CA GLN A 77 -14.17 -7.50 10.10
C GLN A 77 -14.02 -6.21 10.90
N ALA A 78 -12.84 -5.92 11.44
CA ALA A 78 -12.57 -4.71 12.20
C ALA A 78 -12.70 -3.43 11.34
N ALA A 79 -12.27 -3.49 10.08
CA ALA A 79 -12.40 -2.39 9.11
C ALA A 79 -13.83 -2.21 8.57
N GLY A 80 -14.75 -3.15 8.82
CA GLY A 80 -16.10 -3.11 8.28
C GLY A 80 -16.17 -3.33 6.76
N LEU A 81 -15.18 -4.00 6.17
CA LEU A 81 -15.09 -4.25 4.73
C LEU A 81 -15.76 -5.56 4.27
N VAL A 82 -16.36 -6.31 5.20
CA VAL A 82 -17.03 -7.59 4.92
C VAL A 82 -18.08 -7.45 3.82
N ASP A 83 -18.95 -6.44 3.91
CA ASP A 83 -20.03 -6.23 2.94
C ASP A 83 -19.48 -5.83 1.55
N VAL A 84 -18.35 -5.13 1.51
CA VAL A 84 -17.70 -4.71 0.25
C VAL A 84 -17.08 -5.92 -0.44
N LEU A 85 -16.31 -6.72 0.29
CA LEU A 85 -15.63 -7.91 -0.26
C LEU A 85 -16.56 -9.10 -0.48
N SER A 86 -17.77 -9.08 0.09
CA SER A 86 -18.84 -10.04 -0.19
C SER A 86 -19.78 -9.55 -1.30
N GLY A 87 -19.63 -8.30 -1.75
CA GLY A 87 -20.48 -7.67 -2.76
C GLY A 87 -20.21 -8.17 -4.18
N ASP A 88 -20.92 -7.57 -5.14
CA ASP A 88 -20.76 -7.87 -6.56
C ASP A 88 -19.36 -7.46 -7.02
N GLY A 89 -18.56 -8.45 -7.42
CA GLY A 89 -17.22 -8.26 -7.99
C GLY A 89 -17.25 -7.83 -9.47
N PRO A 90 -16.15 -8.05 -10.21
CA PRO A 90 -15.01 -8.87 -9.84
C PRO A 90 -13.97 -8.15 -8.98
N PHE A 91 -13.38 -8.88 -8.04
CA PHE A 91 -12.21 -8.44 -7.28
C PHE A 91 -11.04 -9.41 -7.43
N THR A 92 -9.83 -8.91 -7.28
CA THR A 92 -8.64 -9.73 -7.01
C THR A 92 -8.05 -9.28 -5.69
N VAL A 93 -7.91 -10.21 -4.75
CA VAL A 93 -7.38 -9.93 -3.41
C VAL A 93 -6.01 -10.57 -3.29
N PHE A 94 -5.00 -9.76 -2.97
CA PHE A 94 -3.72 -10.27 -2.53
C PHE A 94 -3.80 -10.52 -1.01
N ALA A 95 -3.88 -11.78 -0.59
CA ALA A 95 -4.01 -12.17 0.81
C ALA A 95 -2.63 -12.49 1.41
N PRO A 96 -2.12 -11.70 2.36
CA PRO A 96 -0.85 -12.00 3.02
C PRO A 96 -0.94 -13.28 3.88
N THR A 97 0.15 -14.02 4.00
CA THR A 97 0.23 -15.11 4.97
C THR A 97 0.28 -14.59 6.41
N GLU A 98 0.08 -15.48 7.39
CA GLU A 98 0.20 -15.13 8.79
C GLU A 98 1.63 -14.72 9.17
N GLU A 99 2.65 -15.31 8.52
CA GLU A 99 4.04 -14.90 8.66
C GLU A 99 4.27 -13.48 8.13
N ALA A 100 3.63 -13.13 7.01
CA ALA A 100 3.69 -11.78 6.45
C ALA A 100 3.14 -10.73 7.42
N PHE A 101 2.00 -11.02 8.04
CA PHE A 101 1.39 -10.14 9.06
C PHE A 101 2.27 -10.00 10.29
N ALA A 102 2.85 -11.10 10.79
CA ALA A 102 3.76 -11.06 11.92
C ALA A 102 5.01 -10.20 11.62
N ALA A 103 5.62 -10.39 10.44
CA ALA A 103 6.77 -9.61 10.01
C ALA A 103 6.43 -8.12 9.84
N ALA A 104 5.25 -7.78 9.30
CA ALA A 104 4.83 -6.39 9.14
C ALA A 104 4.61 -5.70 10.49
N LEU A 105 4.01 -6.39 11.47
CA LEU A 105 3.82 -5.86 12.82
C LEU A 105 5.15 -5.64 13.55
N ASP A 106 6.09 -6.58 13.42
CA ASP A 106 7.43 -6.45 13.99
C ASP A 106 8.19 -5.28 13.35
N ALA A 107 8.09 -5.10 12.03
CA ALA A 107 8.74 -4.00 11.31
C ALA A 107 8.16 -2.62 11.69
N LEU A 108 6.88 -2.56 12.02
CA LEU A 108 6.18 -1.33 12.42
C LEU A 108 6.23 -1.06 13.94
N ASP A 109 6.91 -1.91 14.73
CA ASP A 109 6.91 -1.90 16.20
C ASP A 109 5.49 -1.75 16.79
N MET A 110 4.53 -2.47 16.19
CA MET A 110 3.10 -2.32 16.45
C MET A 110 2.49 -3.62 16.97
N SER A 111 1.64 -3.55 17.98
CA SER A 111 0.89 -4.73 18.44
C SER A 111 -0.35 -5.00 17.55
N PRO A 112 -0.82 -6.27 17.45
CA PRO A 112 -2.06 -6.59 16.75
C PRO A 112 -3.28 -5.79 17.27
N ALA A 113 -3.30 -5.44 18.56
CA ALA A 113 -4.38 -4.67 19.15
C ALA A 113 -4.38 -3.20 18.67
N GLU A 114 -3.20 -2.62 18.45
CA GLU A 114 -3.06 -1.27 17.90
C GLU A 114 -3.48 -1.22 16.43
N LEU A 115 -3.07 -2.22 15.64
CA LEU A 115 -3.50 -2.36 14.25
C LEU A 115 -5.03 -2.50 14.16
N LEU A 116 -5.63 -3.42 14.94
CA LEU A 116 -7.08 -3.63 14.97
C LEU A 116 -7.86 -2.43 15.52
N GLY A 117 -7.22 -1.59 16.34
CA GLY A 117 -7.79 -0.36 16.87
C GLY A 117 -7.80 0.79 15.87
N ASN A 118 -7.04 0.70 14.78
CA ASN A 118 -6.89 1.76 13.78
C ASN A 118 -7.64 1.41 12.49
N THR A 119 -8.94 1.68 12.48
CA THR A 119 -9.82 1.38 11.34
C THR A 119 -9.45 2.12 10.06
N GLU A 120 -8.89 3.33 10.16
CA GLU A 120 -8.46 4.12 9.00
C GLU A 120 -7.24 3.48 8.34
N LEU A 121 -6.22 3.13 9.13
CA LEU A 121 -5.05 2.39 8.68
C LEU A 121 -5.44 1.04 8.05
N LEU A 122 -6.29 0.28 8.73
CA LEU A 122 -6.78 -0.99 8.20
C LEU A 122 -7.52 -0.83 6.88
N THR A 123 -8.39 0.17 6.77
CA THR A 123 -9.12 0.41 5.52
C THR A 123 -8.17 0.76 4.40
N ALA A 124 -7.19 1.64 4.63
CA ALA A 124 -6.20 2.01 3.62
C ALA A 124 -5.35 0.81 3.16
N VAL A 125 -4.81 0.04 4.11
CA VAL A 125 -4.00 -1.14 3.81
C VAL A 125 -4.83 -2.23 3.11
N LEU A 126 -6.01 -2.57 3.63
CA LEU A 126 -6.83 -3.63 3.05
C LEU A 126 -7.35 -3.27 1.64
N THR A 127 -7.74 -2.02 1.41
CA THR A 127 -8.17 -1.58 0.06
C THR A 127 -7.01 -1.53 -0.95
N TYR A 128 -5.77 -1.41 -0.49
CA TYR A 128 -4.57 -1.49 -1.33
C TYR A 128 -4.20 -2.93 -1.73
N HIS A 129 -4.63 -3.93 -0.96
CA HIS A 129 -4.51 -5.34 -1.34
C HIS A 129 -5.56 -5.80 -2.37
N VAL A 130 -6.50 -4.93 -2.76
CA VAL A 130 -7.64 -5.30 -3.60
C VAL A 130 -7.57 -4.56 -4.92
N LEU A 131 -7.64 -5.32 -6.02
CA LEU A 131 -7.83 -4.79 -7.35
C LEU A 131 -9.31 -4.85 -7.74
N PRO A 132 -9.89 -3.79 -8.34
CA PRO A 132 -11.27 -3.77 -8.80
C PRO A 132 -11.44 -4.46 -10.18
N LEU A 133 -10.81 -5.63 -10.35
CA LEU A 133 -10.85 -6.44 -11.57
C LEU A 133 -10.58 -7.92 -11.26
N GLU A 134 -10.94 -8.80 -12.19
CA GLU A 134 -10.58 -10.23 -12.15
C GLU A 134 -9.22 -10.43 -12.83
N ALA A 135 -8.20 -10.82 -12.07
CA ALA A 135 -6.87 -11.11 -12.57
C ALA A 135 -6.45 -12.54 -12.23
N PRO A 136 -6.77 -13.53 -13.07
CA PRO A 136 -6.16 -14.86 -12.97
C PRO A 136 -4.65 -14.77 -13.23
N ALA A 137 -3.88 -15.76 -12.79
CA ALA A 137 -2.42 -15.78 -12.95
C ALA A 137 -1.99 -15.60 -14.43
N GLU A 138 -2.75 -16.15 -15.38
CA GLU A 138 -2.53 -15.95 -16.81
C GLU A 138 -2.61 -14.48 -17.25
N LEU A 139 -3.46 -13.67 -16.61
CA LEU A 139 -3.52 -12.23 -16.84
C LEU A 139 -2.39 -11.52 -16.09
N VAL A 140 -2.12 -11.90 -14.84
CA VAL A 140 -1.08 -11.28 -14.00
C VAL A 140 0.28 -11.35 -14.70
N VAL A 141 0.61 -12.46 -15.36
CA VAL A 141 1.88 -12.57 -16.09
C VAL A 141 2.01 -11.64 -17.29
N THR A 142 0.89 -11.13 -17.82
CA THR A 142 0.90 -10.13 -18.92
C THR A 142 1.09 -8.70 -18.42
N LEU A 143 1.03 -8.49 -17.11
CA LEU A 143 1.18 -7.19 -16.44
C LEU A 143 2.64 -6.95 -15.99
N ASP A 144 3.60 -7.74 -16.47
CA ASP A 144 5.01 -7.56 -16.13
C ASP A 144 5.51 -6.14 -16.47
N GLY A 145 6.04 -5.46 -15.46
CA GLY A 145 6.49 -4.07 -15.51
C GLY A 145 5.36 -3.04 -15.58
N GLN A 146 4.10 -3.44 -15.38
CA GLN A 146 2.95 -2.53 -15.38
C GLN A 146 2.49 -2.20 -13.96
N SER A 147 2.01 -0.97 -13.80
CA SER A 147 1.35 -0.49 -12.59
C SER A 147 -0.17 -0.61 -12.74
N VAL A 148 -0.83 -1.10 -11.71
CA VAL A 148 -2.27 -1.40 -11.68
C VAL A 148 -2.90 -0.69 -10.50
N ALA A 149 -3.96 0.08 -10.76
CA ALA A 149 -4.68 0.80 -9.72
C ALA A 149 -5.44 -0.16 -8.78
N THR A 150 -5.27 0.05 -7.48
CA THR A 150 -5.99 -0.66 -6.41
C THR A 150 -7.30 0.05 -6.06
N VAL A 151 -8.14 -0.57 -5.23
CA VAL A 151 -9.37 0.05 -4.70
C VAL A 151 -9.06 1.31 -3.87
N ASN A 152 -7.88 1.38 -3.24
CA ASN A 152 -7.44 2.56 -2.52
C ASN A 152 -7.09 3.74 -3.45
N GLY A 153 -6.87 3.50 -4.74
CA GLY A 153 -6.48 4.49 -5.74
C GLY A 153 -4.97 4.55 -5.99
N ALA A 154 -4.14 4.09 -5.04
CA ALA A 154 -2.71 3.89 -5.26
C ALA A 154 -2.47 2.69 -6.20
N GLU A 155 -1.33 2.69 -6.89
CA GLU A 155 -0.97 1.65 -7.85
C GLU A 155 -0.01 0.62 -7.25
N VAL A 156 -0.19 -0.64 -7.63
CA VAL A 156 0.76 -1.72 -7.38
C VAL A 156 1.47 -2.08 -8.67
N THR A 157 2.77 -2.36 -8.60
CA THR A 157 3.58 -2.77 -9.75
C THR A 157 3.74 -4.27 -9.73
N VAL A 158 3.46 -4.92 -10.86
CA VAL A 158 3.69 -6.36 -11.02
C VAL A 158 5.02 -6.56 -11.74
N THR A 159 5.92 -7.35 -11.15
CA THR A 159 7.21 -7.71 -11.75
C THR A 159 7.40 -9.22 -11.77
N ILE A 160 8.04 -9.72 -12.82
CA ILE A 160 8.36 -11.15 -12.94
C ILE A 160 9.88 -11.31 -13.00
N GLU A 161 10.43 -11.88 -11.93
CA GLU A 161 11.86 -12.16 -11.83
C GLU A 161 12.08 -13.67 -11.68
N ASP A 162 12.90 -14.25 -12.55
CA ASP A 162 13.23 -15.68 -12.56
C ASP A 162 12.01 -16.63 -12.53
N GLY A 163 10.90 -16.20 -13.14
CA GLY A 163 9.63 -16.95 -13.18
C GLY A 163 8.80 -16.85 -11.90
N THR A 164 9.20 -15.99 -10.96
CA THR A 164 8.47 -15.67 -9.74
C THR A 164 7.73 -14.35 -9.93
N VAL A 165 6.43 -14.35 -9.66
CA VAL A 165 5.60 -13.13 -9.71
C VAL A 165 5.74 -12.37 -8.39
N ARG A 166 6.04 -11.08 -8.49
CA ARG A 166 6.07 -10.14 -7.37
C ARG A 166 5.05 -9.02 -7.59
N VAL A 167 4.42 -8.59 -6.52
CA VAL A 167 3.55 -7.41 -6.47
C VAL A 167 4.20 -6.43 -5.50
N ASN A 168 4.77 -5.35 -6.03
CA ASN A 168 5.78 -4.55 -5.34
C ASN A 168 6.89 -5.47 -4.79
N ASP A 169 7.11 -5.46 -3.49
CA ASP A 169 8.10 -6.31 -2.81
C ASP A 169 7.53 -7.66 -2.33
N ALA A 170 6.24 -7.92 -2.54
CA ALA A 170 5.59 -9.14 -2.07
C ALA A 170 5.67 -10.25 -3.12
N THR A 171 6.16 -11.43 -2.73
CA THR A 171 6.19 -12.61 -3.58
C THR A 171 4.84 -13.31 -3.56
N VAL A 172 4.30 -13.65 -4.73
CA VAL A 172 3.09 -14.47 -4.82
C VAL A 172 3.44 -15.94 -4.60
N VAL A 173 2.93 -16.53 -3.52
CA VAL A 173 3.25 -17.90 -3.07
C VAL A 173 2.18 -18.94 -3.44
N ALA A 174 0.93 -18.50 -3.66
CA ALA A 174 -0.12 -19.32 -4.24
C ALA A 174 -1.05 -18.45 -5.08
N THR A 175 -1.56 -18.98 -6.18
CA THR A 175 -2.40 -18.23 -7.13
C THR A 175 -3.74 -18.90 -7.35
N ASP A 176 -4.67 -18.15 -7.94
CA ASP A 176 -5.91 -18.66 -8.54
C ASP A 176 -6.82 -19.40 -7.56
N ILE A 177 -6.94 -18.90 -6.33
CA ILE A 177 -7.96 -19.38 -5.40
C ILE A 177 -9.29 -18.73 -5.80
N GLU A 178 -10.14 -19.49 -6.51
CA GLU A 178 -11.41 -19.02 -7.04
C GLU A 178 -12.46 -18.77 -5.95
N ALA A 179 -13.15 -17.63 -6.06
CA ALA A 179 -14.35 -17.29 -5.31
C ALA A 179 -15.46 -16.86 -6.28
N SER A 180 -16.72 -16.88 -5.84
CA SER A 180 -17.86 -16.51 -6.71
C SER A 180 -17.84 -15.05 -7.20
N ASN A 181 -17.13 -14.16 -6.50
CA ASN A 181 -17.03 -12.74 -6.81
C ASN A 181 -15.57 -12.26 -7.04
N GLY A 182 -14.62 -13.18 -7.24
CA GLY A 182 -13.24 -12.79 -7.48
C GLY A 182 -12.20 -13.91 -7.33
N ILE A 183 -10.93 -13.50 -7.25
CA ILE A 183 -9.78 -14.40 -7.10
C ILE A 183 -8.92 -13.96 -5.91
N ILE A 184 -8.38 -14.93 -5.18
CA ILE A 184 -7.38 -14.69 -4.12
C ILE A 184 -6.01 -15.18 -4.61
N HIS A 185 -5.01 -14.31 -4.51
CA HIS A 185 -3.59 -14.66 -4.64
C HIS A 185 -2.92 -14.49 -3.28
N VAL A 186 -2.18 -15.49 -2.84
CA VAL A 186 -1.49 -15.46 -1.55
C VAL A 186 -0.12 -14.84 -1.71
N ILE A 187 0.23 -13.90 -0.84
CA ILE A 187 1.51 -13.21 -0.85
C ILE A 187 2.28 -13.37 0.46
N ASP A 188 3.61 -13.34 0.41
CA ASP A 188 4.49 -13.52 1.57
C ASP A 188 4.77 -12.23 2.37
N THR A 189 4.29 -11.07 1.90
CA THR A 189 4.57 -9.76 2.46
C THR A 189 3.29 -8.91 2.45
N VAL A 190 3.04 -8.10 3.49
CA VAL A 190 1.89 -7.18 3.52
C VAL A 190 2.18 -5.98 2.61
N LEU A 191 1.27 -5.68 1.68
CA LEU A 191 1.33 -4.49 0.85
C LEU A 191 0.97 -3.25 1.67
N VAL A 192 1.92 -2.34 1.84
CA VAL A 192 1.69 -1.07 2.53
C VAL A 192 1.53 0.04 1.48
N PRO A 193 0.44 0.82 1.52
CA PRO A 193 0.26 1.98 0.66
C PRO A 193 1.45 2.95 0.80
N PRO A 194 1.97 3.52 -0.30
CA PRO A 194 3.10 4.45 -0.25
C PRO A 194 2.85 5.65 0.66
N GLU A 195 1.59 6.12 0.75
CA GLU A 195 1.20 7.24 1.62
C GLU A 195 1.40 6.95 3.12
N LEU A 196 1.44 5.67 3.51
CA LEU A 196 1.62 5.23 4.89
C LEU A 196 3.07 4.90 5.24
N MET A 197 3.95 4.73 4.25
CA MET A 197 5.36 4.38 4.47
C MET A 197 6.25 5.59 4.80
N GLY A 198 5.67 6.80 4.86
CA GLY A 198 6.46 8.02 4.90
C GLY A 198 7.21 8.25 3.57
N PRO A 199 8.03 9.30 3.46
CA PRO A 199 8.86 9.46 2.27
C PRO A 199 9.85 8.29 2.20
N GLY A 200 10.07 7.72 1.02
CA GLY A 200 11.08 6.67 0.81
C GLY A 200 12.48 7.13 1.22
N ASN A 201 13.47 6.23 1.22
CA ASN A 201 14.85 6.65 1.42
C ASN A 201 15.34 7.58 0.28
N LEU A 202 16.50 8.20 0.45
CA LEU A 202 17.03 9.16 -0.53
C LEU A 202 17.12 8.60 -1.95
N VAL A 203 17.50 7.32 -2.10
CA VAL A 203 17.60 6.67 -3.41
C VAL A 203 16.21 6.45 -4.01
N GLU A 204 15.26 5.96 -3.21
CA GLU A 204 13.88 5.76 -3.63
C GLU A 204 13.20 7.07 -4.03
N VAL A 205 13.39 8.14 -3.26
CA VAL A 205 12.87 9.47 -3.59
C VAL A 205 13.48 9.99 -4.88
N ALA A 206 14.80 9.83 -5.07
CA ALA A 206 15.47 10.25 -6.29
C ALA A 206 14.96 9.47 -7.52
N VAL A 207 14.82 8.15 -7.42
CA VAL A 207 14.27 7.29 -8.48
C VAL A 207 12.82 7.63 -8.78
N GLY A 208 11.98 7.71 -7.73
CA GLY A 208 10.54 7.96 -7.84
C GLY A 208 10.21 9.34 -8.40
N SER A 209 11.06 10.33 -8.18
CA SER A 209 10.89 11.68 -8.76
C SER A 209 11.03 11.71 -10.28
N GLY A 210 11.81 10.78 -10.86
CA GLY A 210 12.22 10.82 -12.27
C GLY A 210 13.09 12.02 -12.67
N ALA A 211 13.45 12.88 -11.72
CA ALA A 211 14.16 14.14 -11.98
C ALA A 211 15.69 13.99 -12.05
N PHE A 212 16.24 12.87 -11.56
CA PHE A 212 17.69 12.68 -11.41
C PHE A 212 18.22 11.39 -12.08
N PRO A 213 17.85 11.05 -13.32
CA PRO A 213 18.29 9.80 -13.96
C PRO A 213 19.83 9.67 -14.04
N THR A 214 20.57 10.76 -14.30
CA THR A 214 22.04 10.71 -14.37
C THR A 214 22.67 10.51 -12.98
N LEU A 215 22.14 11.17 -11.95
CA LEU A 215 22.59 10.99 -10.57
C LEU A 215 22.36 9.56 -10.08
N VAL A 216 21.17 9.00 -10.32
CA VAL A 216 20.82 7.62 -9.96
C VAL A 216 21.76 6.63 -10.63
N ALA A 217 22.02 6.80 -11.94
CA ALA A 217 22.97 5.96 -12.67
C ALA A 217 24.39 6.06 -12.11
N ALA A 218 24.83 7.27 -11.74
CA ALA A 218 26.13 7.52 -11.13
C ALA A 218 26.27 6.86 -9.74
N VAL A 219 25.24 6.98 -8.88
CA VAL A 219 25.19 6.33 -7.56
C VAL A 219 25.24 4.80 -7.68
N GLN A 220 24.51 4.24 -8.66
CA GLN A 220 24.56 2.81 -8.96
C GLN A 220 25.94 2.38 -9.45
N ALA A 221 26.54 3.10 -10.40
CA ALA A 221 27.87 2.80 -10.93
C ALA A 221 28.97 2.91 -9.86
N ALA A 222 28.82 3.83 -8.90
CA ALA A 222 29.73 3.99 -7.78
C ALA A 222 29.53 2.97 -6.65
N GLY A 223 28.45 2.19 -6.68
CA GLY A 223 28.11 1.24 -5.61
C GLY A 223 27.73 1.92 -4.30
N LEU A 224 27.15 3.13 -4.36
CA LEU A 224 26.76 3.93 -3.19
C LEU A 224 25.27 3.77 -2.80
N VAL A 225 24.51 2.93 -3.52
CA VAL A 225 23.08 2.70 -3.26
C VAL A 225 22.85 2.26 -1.81
N ASP A 226 23.58 1.26 -1.33
CA ASP A 226 23.40 0.72 0.03
C ASP A 226 23.74 1.77 1.10
N VAL A 227 24.70 2.66 0.83
CA VAL A 227 25.10 3.72 1.75
C VAL A 227 24.02 4.80 1.83
N LEU A 228 23.52 5.26 0.68
CA LEU A 228 22.50 6.30 0.61
C LEU A 228 21.09 5.80 0.91
N SER A 229 20.87 4.49 0.93
CA SER A 229 19.62 3.86 1.40
C SER A 229 19.70 3.45 2.88
N GLY A 230 20.91 3.45 3.47
CA GLY A 230 21.15 3.06 4.85
C GLY A 230 20.73 4.12 5.87
N ASP A 231 21.04 3.85 7.14
CA ASP A 231 20.69 4.74 8.25
C ASP A 231 21.36 6.12 8.10
N GLY A 232 20.52 7.16 8.05
CA GLY A 232 20.95 8.55 8.03
C GLY A 232 21.38 9.07 9.41
N PRO A 233 21.45 10.40 9.60
CA PRO A 233 20.93 11.42 8.69
C PRO A 233 21.91 11.82 7.58
N PHE A 234 21.38 12.07 6.38
CA PHE A 234 22.13 12.69 5.28
C PHE A 234 21.45 13.95 4.74
N THR A 235 22.25 14.83 4.16
CA THR A 235 21.76 15.89 3.26
C THR A 235 22.48 15.74 1.93
N VAL A 236 21.72 15.52 0.86
CA VAL A 236 22.25 15.34 -0.49
C VAL A 236 21.96 16.58 -1.31
N PHE A 237 23.01 17.19 -1.84
CA PHE A 237 22.86 18.20 -2.88
C PHE A 237 22.77 17.51 -4.24
N ALA A 238 21.57 17.37 -4.79
CA ALA A 238 21.33 16.65 -6.05
C ALA A 238 21.45 17.61 -7.25
N PRO A 239 22.44 17.43 -8.15
CA PRO A 239 22.55 18.26 -9.34
C PRO A 239 21.42 17.97 -10.34
N THR A 240 20.95 19.01 -11.02
CA THR A 240 20.04 18.89 -12.18
C THR A 240 20.72 18.19 -13.36
N GLU A 241 19.92 17.70 -14.31
CA GLU A 241 20.45 17.11 -15.55
C GLU A 241 21.25 18.15 -16.38
N GLU A 242 20.85 19.43 -16.34
CA GLU A 242 21.60 20.52 -16.94
C GLU A 242 22.96 20.73 -16.26
N ALA A 243 23.01 20.60 -14.94
CA ALA A 243 24.26 20.68 -14.17
C ALA A 243 25.24 19.57 -14.59
N PHE A 244 24.75 18.33 -14.73
CA PHE A 244 25.55 17.20 -15.19
C PHE A 244 26.07 17.40 -16.61
N ALA A 245 25.21 17.85 -17.53
CA ALA A 245 25.61 18.13 -18.92
C ALA A 245 26.72 19.21 -18.96
N ALA A 246 26.54 20.30 -18.22
CA ALA A 246 27.53 21.38 -18.15
C ALA A 246 28.87 20.91 -17.54
N ALA A 247 28.82 20.06 -16.51
CA ALA A 247 30.02 19.50 -15.89
C ALA A 247 30.80 18.58 -16.83
N LEU A 248 30.10 17.72 -17.58
CA LEU A 248 30.71 16.84 -18.59
C LEU A 248 31.36 17.63 -19.73
N ASP A 249 30.68 18.66 -20.24
CA ASP A 249 31.22 19.57 -21.25
C ASP A 249 32.47 20.30 -20.75
N ALA A 250 32.47 20.77 -19.49
CA ALA A 250 33.61 21.46 -18.89
C ALA A 250 34.82 20.54 -18.67
N LEU A 251 34.57 19.23 -18.44
CA LEU A 251 35.60 18.22 -18.25
C LEU A 251 36.06 17.56 -19.56
N ASP A 252 35.47 17.93 -20.71
CA ASP A 252 35.70 17.29 -22.02
C ASP A 252 35.55 15.76 -21.95
N MET A 253 34.49 15.31 -21.25
CA MET A 253 34.29 13.91 -20.89
C MET A 253 32.90 13.43 -21.27
N SER A 254 32.78 12.21 -21.79
CA SER A 254 31.48 11.61 -22.10
C SER A 254 30.81 11.00 -20.85
N PRO A 255 29.48 10.82 -20.85
CA PRO A 255 28.79 10.10 -19.77
C PRO A 255 29.34 8.68 -19.53
N ALA A 256 29.77 8.00 -20.59
CA ALA A 256 30.35 6.66 -20.48
C ALA A 256 31.72 6.67 -19.78
N GLU A 257 32.53 7.70 -20.00
CA GLU A 257 33.81 7.88 -19.32
C GLU A 257 33.61 8.24 -17.85
N LEU A 258 32.62 9.07 -17.52
CA LEU A 258 32.23 9.34 -16.13
C LEU A 258 31.81 8.05 -15.42
N LEU A 259 30.87 7.31 -15.99
CA LEU A 259 30.34 6.06 -15.42
C LEU A 259 31.41 4.97 -15.31
N GLY A 260 32.43 4.99 -16.17
CA GLY A 260 33.58 4.10 -16.10
C GLY A 260 34.60 4.46 -15.03
N ASN A 261 34.55 5.66 -14.45
CA ASN A 261 35.51 6.14 -13.47
C ASN A 261 34.92 6.16 -12.06
N THR A 262 34.90 5.00 -11.41
CA THR A 262 34.31 4.81 -10.08
C THR A 262 35.02 5.62 -8.99
N GLU A 263 36.32 5.87 -9.10
CA GLU A 263 37.08 6.68 -8.14
C GLU A 263 36.63 8.15 -8.20
N LEU A 264 36.55 8.71 -9.41
CA LEU A 264 36.03 10.06 -9.61
C LEU A 264 34.57 10.18 -9.16
N LEU A 265 33.73 9.22 -9.54
CA LEU A 265 32.33 9.19 -9.14
C LEU A 265 32.19 9.16 -7.61
N THR A 266 32.92 8.27 -6.94
CA THR A 266 32.86 8.18 -5.48
C THR A 266 33.29 9.49 -4.83
N ALA A 267 34.39 10.09 -5.32
CA ALA A 267 34.87 11.37 -4.78
C ALA A 267 33.87 12.51 -4.98
N VAL A 268 33.30 12.64 -6.17
CA VAL A 268 32.32 13.67 -6.50
C VAL A 268 31.01 13.44 -5.75
N LEU A 269 30.45 12.24 -5.77
CA LEU A 269 29.17 11.93 -5.13
C LEU A 269 29.26 12.11 -3.60
N THR A 270 30.33 11.63 -2.95
CA THR A 270 30.51 11.83 -1.50
C THR A 270 30.77 13.29 -1.12
N TYR A 271 31.19 14.14 -2.07
CA TYR A 271 31.31 15.60 -1.86
C TYR A 271 29.96 16.33 -1.94
N HIS A 272 28.94 15.70 -2.53
CA HIS A 272 27.57 16.22 -2.53
C HIS A 272 26.77 15.85 -1.27
N VAL A 273 27.33 15.01 -0.40
CA VAL A 273 26.61 14.47 0.76
C VAL A 273 27.19 15.05 2.04
N LEU A 274 26.33 15.58 2.90
CA LEU A 274 26.65 15.95 4.27
C LEU A 274 26.19 14.84 5.22
N PRO A 275 27.00 14.46 6.22
CA PRO A 275 26.64 13.47 7.24
C PRO A 275 25.79 14.09 8.37
N LEU A 276 24.76 14.86 8.00
CA LEU A 276 23.81 15.50 8.91
C LEU A 276 22.51 15.79 8.19
N GLU A 277 21.44 16.04 8.95
CA GLU A 277 20.16 16.52 8.43
C GLU A 277 20.15 18.05 8.46
N ALA A 278 20.05 18.68 7.30
CA ALA A 278 19.98 20.13 7.15
C ALA A 278 18.74 20.52 6.35
N PRO A 279 17.59 20.75 7.00
CA PRO A 279 16.47 21.44 6.36
C PRO A 279 16.86 22.86 5.99
N ALA A 280 16.15 23.50 5.07
CA ALA A 280 16.46 24.85 4.59
C ALA A 280 16.57 25.86 5.73
N GLU A 281 15.74 25.72 6.78
CA GLU A 281 15.81 26.53 8.00
C GLU A 281 17.16 26.40 8.72
N LEU A 282 17.80 25.23 8.70
CA LEU A 282 19.15 25.05 9.23
C LEU A 282 20.19 25.58 8.24
N VAL A 283 20.03 25.30 6.94
CA VAL A 283 20.95 25.75 5.89
C VAL A 283 21.13 27.27 5.92
N VAL A 284 20.06 28.04 6.14
CA VAL A 284 20.17 29.50 6.23
C VAL A 284 20.98 30.00 7.43
N THR A 285 21.12 29.18 8.48
CA THR A 285 21.97 29.52 9.63
C THR A 285 23.46 29.25 9.39
N LEU A 286 23.78 28.54 8.31
CA LEU A 286 25.14 28.18 7.91
C LEU A 286 25.78 29.22 6.98
N ASP A 287 25.17 30.40 6.81
CA ASP A 287 25.72 31.46 5.97
C ASP A 287 27.16 31.83 6.36
N GLY A 288 28.07 31.73 5.40
CA GLY A 288 29.51 31.96 5.56
C GLY A 288 30.26 30.84 6.29
N GLN A 289 29.60 29.71 6.60
CA GLN A 289 30.22 28.57 7.28
C GLN A 289 30.69 27.51 6.27
N SER A 290 31.78 26.85 6.63
CA SER A 290 32.25 25.63 5.95
C SER A 290 31.72 24.40 6.69
N VAL A 291 31.20 23.44 5.92
CA VAL A 291 30.62 22.19 6.43
C VAL A 291 31.33 21.01 5.81
N ALA A 292 31.76 20.06 6.63
CA ALA A 292 32.42 18.85 6.15
C ALA A 292 31.42 17.93 5.43
N THR A 293 31.82 17.47 4.25
CA THR A 293 31.10 16.46 3.46
C THR A 293 31.54 15.05 3.85
N VAL A 294 30.84 14.03 3.36
CA VAL A 294 31.23 12.61 3.54
C VAL A 294 32.60 12.33 2.93
N ASN A 295 33.00 13.05 1.88
CA ASN A 295 34.34 12.96 1.29
C ASN A 295 35.45 13.50 2.23
N GLY A 296 35.09 14.25 3.26
CA GLY A 296 36.00 14.90 4.22
C GLY A 296 36.45 16.31 3.81
N ALA A 297 36.28 16.69 2.53
CA ALA A 297 36.43 18.07 2.10
C ALA A 297 35.23 18.92 2.54
N GLU A 298 35.41 20.23 2.66
CA GLU A 298 34.35 21.14 3.09
C GLU A 298 33.65 21.80 1.91
N VAL A 299 32.35 22.06 2.06
CA VAL A 299 31.57 22.96 1.21
C VAL A 299 31.24 24.22 2.01
N THR A 300 31.21 25.37 1.34
CA THR A 300 30.84 26.65 1.95
C THR A 300 29.41 27.01 1.56
N VAL A 301 28.56 27.27 2.55
CA VAL A 301 27.20 27.76 2.33
C VAL A 301 27.24 29.29 2.35
N THR A 302 26.69 29.94 1.32
CA THR A 302 26.58 31.40 1.25
C THR A 302 25.17 31.80 0.83
N ILE A 303 24.68 32.92 1.36
CA ILE A 303 23.37 33.47 1.00
C ILE A 303 23.57 34.83 0.35
N GLU A 304 23.26 34.92 -0.94
CA GLU A 304 23.34 36.16 -1.71
C GLU A 304 21.97 36.51 -2.25
N ASP A 305 21.49 37.72 -1.94
CA ASP A 305 20.17 38.23 -2.36
C ASP A 305 19.00 37.28 -2.05
N GLY A 306 19.08 36.55 -0.94
CA GLY A 306 18.08 35.57 -0.50
C GLY A 306 18.15 34.22 -1.22
N THR A 307 19.17 34.00 -2.03
CA THR A 307 19.44 32.74 -2.73
C THR A 307 20.54 31.98 -2.02
N VAL A 308 20.29 30.72 -1.67
CA VAL A 308 21.29 29.84 -1.06
C VAL A 308 22.22 29.29 -2.13
N ARG A 309 23.52 29.38 -1.88
CA ARG A 309 24.58 28.80 -2.70
C ARG A 309 25.45 27.85 -1.87
N VAL A 310 25.83 26.73 -2.46
CA VAL A 310 26.80 25.78 -1.91
C VAL A 310 28.00 25.79 -2.83
N ASN A 311 29.13 26.34 -2.35
CA ASN A 311 30.23 26.81 -3.20
C ASN A 311 29.69 27.71 -4.33
N ASP A 312 29.89 27.30 -5.58
CA ASP A 312 29.41 28.00 -6.77
C ASP A 312 28.04 27.52 -7.27
N ALA A 313 27.44 26.52 -6.62
CA ALA A 313 26.17 25.94 -7.03
C ALA A 313 24.98 26.67 -6.37
N THR A 314 23.99 27.04 -7.15
CA THR A 314 22.74 27.63 -6.66
C THR A 314 21.76 26.53 -6.27
N VAL A 315 21.15 26.65 -5.09
CA VAL A 315 20.06 25.76 -4.68
C VAL A 315 18.76 26.20 -5.36
N VAL A 316 18.17 25.34 -6.19
CA VAL A 316 16.98 25.63 -7.01
C VAL A 316 15.69 25.01 -6.46
N ALA A 317 15.80 23.97 -5.64
CA ALA A 317 14.70 23.42 -4.85
C ALA A 317 15.24 22.91 -3.52
N THR A 318 14.45 23.02 -2.45
CA THR A 318 14.86 22.67 -1.09
C THR A 318 13.86 21.70 -0.46
N ASP A 319 14.30 21.04 0.61
CA ASP A 319 13.46 20.28 1.54
C ASP A 319 12.65 19.16 0.86
N ILE A 320 13.29 18.43 -0.05
CA ILE A 320 12.73 17.17 -0.54
C ILE A 320 13.05 16.12 0.54
N GLU A 321 12.05 15.80 1.36
CA GLU A 321 12.18 14.88 2.49
C GLU A 321 12.32 13.42 2.02
N ALA A 322 13.21 12.70 2.69
CA ALA A 322 13.40 11.25 2.60
C ALA A 322 13.44 10.66 4.03
N SER A 323 13.15 9.37 4.19
CA SER A 323 13.16 8.73 5.51
C SER A 323 14.52 8.78 6.23
N ASN A 324 15.61 8.84 5.47
CA ASN A 324 16.98 8.87 5.98
C ASN A 324 17.73 10.18 5.67
N GLY A 325 17.05 11.23 5.21
CA GLY A 325 17.70 12.51 4.94
C GLY A 325 16.88 13.52 4.15
N ILE A 326 17.57 14.52 3.60
CA ILE A 326 16.96 15.59 2.82
C ILE A 326 17.72 15.77 1.50
N ILE A 327 16.99 16.02 0.41
CA ILE A 327 17.57 16.40 -0.88
C ILE A 327 17.35 17.90 -1.11
N HIS A 328 18.43 18.60 -1.45
CA HIS A 328 18.41 19.96 -1.99
C HIS A 328 18.90 19.92 -3.44
N VAL A 329 18.12 20.45 -4.37
CA VAL A 329 18.47 20.43 -5.79
C VAL A 329 19.38 21.60 -6.12
N ILE A 330 20.47 21.34 -6.84
CA ILE A 330 21.45 22.35 -7.24
C ILE A 330 21.63 22.45 -8.76
N ASP A 331 21.97 23.65 -9.25
CA ASP A 331 22.16 23.93 -10.68
C ASP A 331 23.58 23.62 -11.21
N THR A 332 24.50 23.21 -10.35
CA THR A 332 25.92 23.00 -10.68
C THR A 332 26.47 21.79 -9.94
N VAL A 333 27.25 20.93 -10.60
CA VAL A 333 27.92 19.79 -9.94
C VAL A 333 29.04 20.30 -9.04
N LEU A 334 29.04 19.90 -7.77
CA LEU A 334 30.11 20.18 -6.82
C LEU A 334 31.33 19.31 -7.12
N ILE A 335 32.44 19.95 -7.47
CA ILE A 335 33.71 19.26 -7.72
C ILE A 335 34.58 19.41 -6.46
N PRO A 336 35.05 18.30 -5.84
CA PRO A 336 35.92 18.38 -4.69
C PRO A 336 37.23 19.08 -5.06
N PRO A 337 37.82 19.88 -4.15
CA PRO A 337 39.11 20.51 -4.40
C PRO A 337 40.16 19.43 -4.65
N SER A 338 41.00 19.62 -5.67
CA SER A 338 42.08 18.69 -5.98
C SER A 338 42.98 18.51 -4.77
N SER A 339 43.05 17.29 -4.22
CA SER A 339 44.00 16.89 -3.19
C SER A 339 45.41 17.24 -3.68
N GLY A 340 46.00 18.28 -3.09
CA GLY A 340 47.36 18.72 -3.43
C GLY A 340 48.43 17.70 -3.10
#